data_AF-A0A6N4SM60-F1
#
_entry.id   AF-A0A6N4SM60-F1
#
_cell.length_a   1.000
_cell.length_b   1.000
_cell.length_c   1.000
_cell.angle_alpha   90.00
_cell.angle_beta   90.00
_cell.angle_gamma   90.00
#
_symmetry.space_group_name_H-M   'P 1'
#
loop_
_entity.id
_entity.type
_entity.pdbx_description
1 polymer ?
#
loop_
_entity_poly.entity_id
_entity_poly.type
_entity_poly.pdbx_seq_one_letter_code
_entity_poly.pdbx_strand_id
1 'polypeptide(L)'
;MRSKSEILLAIKQQLEFVKDNLHDLKNNPNDAKIKRQSFANLITWGRTVTFVIQNLKSVVGEDKFNTWYQPFQDEMKNDQLLNMFKDARNNLEKQGKLHTSSIGLRNFSFDTSMLNNFQPPPNNKGFFIGDQFGGSGWIIELPDGSTEKIYVDMADIQTWTIEISFSNHAVMHLGQTVTDTSIENCSSLYYDYLKGLVEKTTLEFK
;
A
#
# COMPACT_ATOMS: atom_id res chain seq x y z
N MET A 1 24.26 21.21 -1.02
CA MET A 1 23.66 20.41 -2.11
C MET A 1 24.09 18.97 -1.89
N ARG A 2 23.19 17.98 -1.97
CA ARG A 2 23.58 16.56 -1.79
C ARG A 2 24.49 16.15 -2.94
N SER A 3 25.53 15.38 -2.64
CA SER A 3 26.39 14.72 -3.61
C SER A 3 25.66 13.60 -4.36
N LYS A 4 26.21 13.20 -5.51
CA LYS A 4 25.69 12.08 -6.32
C LYS A 4 25.55 10.80 -5.50
N SER A 5 26.57 10.46 -4.70
CA SER A 5 26.58 9.26 -3.86
C SER A 5 25.52 9.31 -2.76
N GLU A 6 25.29 10.46 -2.14
CA GLU A 6 24.22 10.64 -1.14
C GLU A 6 22.83 10.48 -1.77
N ILE A 7 22.63 10.96 -3.00
CA ILE A 7 21.37 10.78 -3.73
C ILE A 7 21.16 9.29 -4.06
N LEU A 8 22.19 8.60 -4.58
CA LEU A 8 22.11 7.16 -4.88
C LEU A 8 21.83 6.32 -3.63
N LEU A 9 22.43 6.66 -2.49
CA LEU A 9 22.14 6.00 -1.22
C LEU A 9 20.68 6.25 -0.79
N ALA A 10 20.22 7.50 -0.88
CA ALA A 10 18.85 7.85 -0.54
C ALA A 10 17.82 7.09 -1.40
N ILE A 11 18.07 6.94 -2.71
CA ILE A 11 17.21 6.17 -3.62
C ILE A 11 17.03 4.72 -3.12
N LYS A 12 18.14 4.06 -2.73
CA LYS A 12 18.11 2.70 -2.20
C LYS A 12 17.35 2.60 -0.89
N GLN A 13 17.55 3.56 0.02
CA GLN A 13 16.80 3.63 1.27
C GLN A 13 15.29 3.77 1.03
N GLN A 14 14.87 4.60 0.06
CA GLN A 14 13.46 4.72 -0.29
C GLN A 14 12.89 3.40 -0.82
N LEU A 15 13.65 2.69 -1.65
CA LEU A 15 13.23 1.39 -2.18
C LEU A 15 13.07 0.32 -1.08
N GLU A 16 13.94 0.31 -0.07
CA GLU A 16 13.76 -0.61 1.08
C GLU A 16 12.47 -0.31 1.84
N PHE A 17 12.07 0.95 2.05
CA PHE A 17 10.76 1.24 2.63
C PHE A 17 9.60 0.69 1.79
N VAL A 18 9.68 0.76 0.46
CA VAL A 18 8.66 0.15 -0.42
C VAL A 18 8.61 -1.37 -0.23
N LYS A 19 9.79 -2.01 -0.13
CA LYS A 19 9.92 -3.45 0.08
C LYS A 19 9.37 -3.92 1.43
N ASP A 20 9.68 -3.21 2.51
CA ASP A 20 9.20 -3.55 3.85
C ASP A 20 7.68 -3.44 3.91
N ASN A 21 7.11 -2.39 3.33
CA ASN A 21 5.65 -2.26 3.26
C ASN A 21 5.01 -3.32 2.32
N LEU A 22 5.70 -3.77 1.26
CA LEU A 22 5.22 -4.89 0.46
C LEU A 22 5.25 -6.20 1.26
N HIS A 23 6.29 -6.41 2.07
CA HIS A 23 6.40 -7.57 2.95
C HIS A 23 5.23 -7.60 3.95
N ASP A 24 4.97 -6.49 4.64
CA ASP A 24 3.88 -6.40 5.61
C ASP A 24 2.51 -6.61 4.97
N LEU A 25 2.30 -6.03 3.78
CA LEU A 25 1.07 -6.20 3.00
C LEU A 25 0.77 -7.66 2.68
N LYS A 26 1.80 -8.46 2.37
CA LYS A 26 1.67 -9.88 1.98
C LYS A 26 1.61 -10.82 3.17
N ASN A 27 2.28 -10.49 4.27
CA ASN A 27 2.45 -11.41 5.41
C ASN A 27 1.46 -11.17 6.55
N ASN A 28 0.62 -10.14 6.46
CA ASN A 28 -0.45 -9.87 7.43
C ASN A 28 -1.83 -9.92 6.76
N PRO A 29 -2.24 -11.04 6.14
CA PRO A 29 -3.46 -11.12 5.31
C PRO A 29 -4.77 -10.87 6.09
N ASN A 30 -4.72 -10.95 7.42
CA ASN A 30 -5.89 -10.89 8.31
C ASN A 30 -5.97 -9.58 9.10
N ASP A 31 -4.96 -8.71 9.00
CA ASP A 31 -4.94 -7.42 9.67
C ASP A 31 -5.22 -6.29 8.67
N ALA A 32 -6.46 -5.79 8.69
CA ALA A 32 -6.92 -4.75 7.77
C ALA A 32 -6.13 -3.46 7.93
N LYS A 33 -5.77 -3.15 9.19
CA LYS A 33 -5.07 -1.92 9.54
C LYS A 33 -3.65 -1.98 9.01
N ILE A 34 -2.93 -3.08 9.23
CA ILE A 34 -1.60 -3.30 8.66
C ILE A 34 -1.70 -3.25 7.14
N LYS A 35 -2.58 -4.03 6.49
CA LYS A 35 -2.70 -4.03 5.03
C LYS A 35 -2.95 -2.64 4.45
N ARG A 36 -3.89 -1.88 5.03
CA ARG A 36 -4.20 -0.52 4.59
C ARG A 36 -3.03 0.44 4.79
N GLN A 37 -2.37 0.38 5.95
CA GLN A 37 -1.22 1.22 6.27
C GLN A 37 -0.03 0.89 5.37
N SER A 38 0.31 -0.39 5.25
CA SER A 38 1.39 -0.87 4.41
C SER A 38 1.15 -0.51 2.94
N PHE A 39 -0.08 -0.65 2.44
CA PHE A 39 -0.41 -0.22 1.09
C PHE A 39 -0.29 1.31 0.91
N ALA A 40 -0.84 2.12 1.83
CA ALA A 40 -0.72 3.58 1.80
C ALA A 40 0.74 4.05 1.80
N ASN A 41 1.57 3.43 2.62
CA ASN A 41 2.99 3.72 2.71
C ASN A 41 3.73 3.29 1.46
N LEU A 42 3.44 2.10 0.92
CA LEU A 42 4.06 1.58 -0.29
C LEU A 42 3.86 2.54 -1.48
N ILE A 43 2.64 3.02 -1.71
CA ILE A 43 2.36 3.95 -2.81
C ILE A 43 3.01 5.33 -2.59
N THR A 44 3.13 5.75 -1.33
CA THR A 44 3.78 7.02 -0.96
C THR A 44 5.28 6.94 -1.20
N TRP A 45 5.95 5.95 -0.62
CA TRP A 45 7.39 5.74 -0.77
C TRP A 45 7.79 5.39 -2.21
N GLY A 46 6.94 4.68 -2.94
CA GLY A 46 7.16 4.37 -4.35
C GLY A 46 7.29 5.62 -5.21
N ARG A 47 6.46 6.64 -4.98
CA ARG A 47 6.62 7.94 -5.65
C ARG A 47 7.89 8.65 -5.20
N THR A 48 8.21 8.61 -3.91
CA THR A 48 9.43 9.21 -3.37
C THR A 48 10.68 8.64 -4.04
N VAL A 49 10.75 7.34 -4.36
CA VAL A 49 11.87 6.75 -5.13
C VAL A 49 12.13 7.55 -6.41
N THR A 50 11.10 7.75 -7.24
CA THR A 50 11.25 8.48 -8.52
C THR A 50 11.57 9.96 -8.33
N PHE A 51 11.08 10.61 -7.28
CA PHE A 51 11.45 11.99 -6.97
C PHE A 51 12.92 12.12 -6.55
N VAL A 52 13.42 11.19 -5.74
CA VAL A 52 14.83 11.19 -5.34
C VAL A 52 15.73 10.90 -6.53
N ILE A 53 15.33 10.01 -7.46
CA ILE A 53 16.04 9.82 -8.74
C ILE A 53 16.17 11.14 -9.50
N GLN A 54 15.09 11.93 -9.61
CA GLN A 54 15.09 13.20 -10.33
C GLN A 54 16.03 14.25 -9.72
N ASN A 55 16.39 14.14 -8.43
CA ASN A 55 17.38 15.03 -7.84
C ASN A 55 18.78 14.88 -8.49
N LEU A 56 19.07 13.73 -9.12
CA LEU A 56 20.32 13.53 -9.86
C LEU A 56 20.51 14.56 -10.97
N LYS A 57 19.41 15.06 -11.57
CA LYS A 57 19.41 16.11 -12.59
C LYS A 57 20.32 17.29 -12.23
N SER A 58 20.27 17.72 -10.96
CA SER A 58 21.06 18.85 -10.46
C SER A 58 22.56 18.57 -10.35
N VAL A 59 22.97 17.30 -10.27
CA VAL A 59 24.36 16.90 -10.00
C VAL A 59 25.04 16.32 -11.23
N VAL A 60 24.30 15.63 -12.10
CA VAL A 60 24.85 14.96 -13.30
C VAL A 60 24.68 15.79 -14.58
N GLY A 61 23.98 16.92 -14.48
CA GLY A 61 23.61 17.76 -15.61
C GLY A 61 22.24 17.40 -16.18
N GLU A 62 21.46 18.44 -16.50
CA GLU A 62 20.09 18.31 -16.99
C GLU A 62 19.99 17.51 -18.29
N ASP A 63 20.83 17.83 -19.28
CA ASP A 63 20.79 17.18 -20.60
C ASP A 63 21.10 15.69 -20.51
N LYS A 64 22.14 15.33 -19.73
CA LYS A 64 22.52 13.95 -19.51
C LYS A 64 21.39 13.19 -18.81
N PHE A 65 20.84 13.76 -17.74
CA PHE A 65 19.77 13.11 -16.98
C PHE A 65 18.51 12.94 -17.82
N ASN A 66 18.02 14.00 -18.46
CA ASN A 66 16.79 13.97 -19.25
C ASN A 66 16.90 12.96 -20.39
N THR A 67 18.03 12.93 -21.12
CA THR A 67 18.26 11.96 -22.21
C THR A 67 18.10 10.51 -21.73
N TRP A 68 18.65 10.20 -20.55
CA TRP A 68 18.57 8.86 -19.98
C TRP A 68 17.20 8.55 -19.35
N TYR A 69 16.56 9.53 -18.71
CA TYR A 69 15.34 9.30 -17.93
C TYR A 69 14.06 9.34 -18.76
N GLN A 70 14.07 10.06 -19.89
CA GLN A 70 12.90 10.26 -20.75
C GLN A 70 12.21 8.93 -21.17
N PRO A 71 12.93 7.88 -21.61
CA PRO A 71 12.29 6.60 -21.96
C PRO A 71 11.51 5.98 -20.79
N PHE A 72 12.01 6.07 -19.55
CA PHE A 72 11.31 5.56 -18.37
C PHE A 72 10.10 6.44 -18.01
N GLN A 73 10.19 7.76 -18.22
CA GLN A 73 9.03 8.64 -18.04
C GLN A 73 7.91 8.29 -19.01
N ASP A 74 8.24 8.02 -20.27
CA ASP A 74 7.27 7.64 -21.29
C ASP A 74 6.68 6.24 -21.01
N GLU A 75 7.51 5.29 -20.59
CA GLU A 75 7.06 3.96 -20.16
C GLU A 75 6.08 4.06 -18.98
N MET A 76 6.44 4.77 -17.90
CA MET A 76 5.56 4.99 -16.75
C MET A 76 4.25 5.70 -17.13
N LYS A 77 4.32 6.65 -18.05
CA LYS A 77 3.15 7.41 -18.51
C LYS A 77 2.18 6.54 -19.32
N ASN A 78 2.67 5.56 -20.05
CA ASN A 78 1.87 4.70 -20.92
C ASN A 78 1.46 3.38 -20.24
N ASP A 79 2.02 3.05 -19.09
CA ASP A 79 1.70 1.82 -18.35
C ASP A 79 0.44 1.98 -17.49
N GLN A 80 -0.51 1.06 -17.63
CA GLN A 80 -1.79 1.11 -16.92
C GLN A 80 -1.62 0.88 -15.41
N LEU A 81 -0.78 -0.08 -15.00
CA LEU A 81 -0.53 -0.39 -13.60
C LEU A 81 0.19 0.78 -12.91
N LEU A 82 1.22 1.35 -13.53
CA LEU A 82 1.96 2.47 -12.95
C LEU A 82 1.07 3.74 -12.83
N ASN A 83 0.19 3.98 -13.79
CA ASN A 83 -0.82 5.04 -13.69
C ASN A 83 -1.85 4.77 -12.57
N MET A 84 -2.29 3.52 -12.40
CA MET A 84 -3.17 3.14 -11.29
C MET A 84 -2.54 3.47 -9.93
N PHE A 85 -1.26 3.18 -9.72
CA PHE A 85 -0.53 3.54 -8.49
C PHE A 85 -0.38 5.06 -8.31
N LYS A 86 -0.08 5.79 -9.39
CA LYS A 86 -0.05 7.27 -9.39
C LYS A 86 -1.40 7.86 -8.97
N ASP A 87 -2.50 7.34 -9.51
CA ASP A 87 -3.84 7.83 -9.20
C ASP A 87 -4.26 7.47 -7.78
N ALA A 88 -3.95 6.25 -7.33
CA ALA A 88 -4.16 5.82 -5.94
C ALA A 88 -3.45 6.75 -4.95
N ARG A 89 -2.19 7.11 -5.22
CA ARG A 89 -1.41 8.05 -4.40
C ARG A 89 -2.00 9.46 -4.45
N ASN A 90 -2.38 9.94 -5.64
CA ASN A 90 -3.00 11.27 -5.78
C ASN A 90 -4.30 11.38 -4.99
N ASN A 91 -5.11 10.32 -4.98
CA ASN A 91 -6.32 10.24 -4.17
C ASN A 91 -5.99 10.22 -2.67
N LEU A 92 -5.02 9.41 -2.25
CA LEU A 92 -4.58 9.36 -0.85
C LEU A 92 -4.12 10.73 -0.35
N GLU A 93 -3.24 11.41 -1.08
CA GLU A 93 -2.72 12.71 -0.67
C GLU A 93 -3.76 13.82 -0.65
N LYS A 94 -4.65 13.86 -1.66
CA LYS A 94 -5.61 14.96 -1.80
C LYS A 94 -6.87 14.78 -0.97
N GLN A 95 -7.30 13.54 -0.78
CA GLN A 95 -8.57 13.23 -0.12
C GLN A 95 -8.38 12.60 1.26
N GLY A 96 -7.14 12.30 1.68
CA GLY A 96 -6.85 11.56 2.91
C GLY A 96 -7.42 10.13 2.89
N LYS A 97 -7.85 9.64 1.72
CA LYS A 97 -8.56 8.38 1.55
C LYS A 97 -7.90 7.57 0.46
N LEU A 98 -7.54 6.34 0.81
CA LEU A 98 -7.37 5.27 -0.15
C LEU A 98 -8.75 5.03 -0.77
N HIS A 99 -8.97 5.46 -2.02
CA HIS A 99 -10.12 5.01 -2.82
C HIS A 99 -9.91 3.55 -3.26
N THR A 100 -9.70 2.67 -2.30
CA THR A 100 -9.89 1.23 -2.44
C THR A 100 -11.40 1.01 -2.49
N SER A 101 -11.90 0.42 -3.57
CA SER A 101 -13.33 0.29 -3.86
C SER A 101 -14.10 -0.53 -2.83
N SER A 102 -13.42 -1.42 -2.12
CA SER A 102 -14.04 -2.25 -1.11
C SER A 102 -12.99 -2.88 -0.20
N ILE A 103 -13.34 -3.00 1.09
CA ILE A 103 -12.73 -3.94 2.02
C ILE A 103 -13.73 -5.10 2.13
N GLY A 104 -13.33 -6.28 1.70
CA GLY A 104 -14.12 -7.50 1.75
C GLY A 104 -13.49 -8.54 2.67
N LEU A 105 -14.32 -9.47 3.15
CA LEU A 105 -13.85 -10.66 3.86
C LEU A 105 -13.93 -11.84 2.89
N ARG A 106 -12.81 -12.55 2.67
CA ARG A 106 -12.78 -13.84 1.98
C ARG A 106 -12.64 -14.97 2.97
N ASN A 107 -13.23 -16.11 2.60
CA ASN A 107 -13.26 -17.35 3.40
C ASN A 107 -13.82 -17.15 4.81
N PHE A 108 -14.72 -16.18 4.99
CA PHE A 108 -15.28 -15.83 6.29
C PHE A 108 -16.07 -17.01 6.88
N SER A 109 -15.52 -17.61 7.93
CA SER A 109 -16.24 -18.52 8.81
C SER A 109 -16.14 -17.98 10.23
N PHE A 110 -17.27 -17.50 10.74
CA PHE A 110 -17.37 -16.95 12.09
C PHE A 110 -18.33 -17.78 12.92
N ASP A 111 -17.85 -18.24 14.06
CA ASP A 111 -18.64 -18.92 15.09
C ASP A 111 -18.64 -18.05 16.35
N THR A 112 -19.77 -17.93 17.02
CA THR A 112 -19.89 -17.17 18.27
C THR A 112 -18.94 -17.65 19.37
N SER A 113 -18.52 -18.92 19.35
CA SER A 113 -17.49 -19.47 20.24
C SER A 113 -16.11 -18.85 20.04
N MET A 114 -15.84 -18.25 18.87
CA MET A 114 -14.62 -17.47 18.64
C MET A 114 -14.58 -16.20 19.49
N LEU A 115 -15.75 -15.68 19.92
CA LEU A 115 -15.84 -14.56 20.85
C LEU A 115 -15.48 -14.94 22.29
N ASN A 116 -15.40 -16.23 22.63
CA ASN A 116 -15.03 -16.67 23.98
C ASN A 116 -13.62 -16.23 24.38
N ASN A 117 -12.76 -15.95 23.39
CA ASN A 117 -11.41 -15.43 23.63
C ASN A 117 -11.38 -13.93 23.93
N PHE A 118 -12.51 -13.23 23.74
CA PHE A 118 -12.63 -11.78 23.97
C PHE A 118 -13.56 -11.53 25.15
N GLN A 119 -13.04 -10.93 26.21
CA GLN A 119 -13.88 -10.54 27.34
C GLN A 119 -14.78 -9.36 26.91
N PRO A 120 -16.13 -9.51 26.97
CA PRO A 120 -17.02 -8.42 26.63
C PRO A 120 -16.88 -7.28 27.66
N PRO A 121 -16.76 -6.02 27.22
CA PRO A 121 -16.70 -4.88 28.11
C PRO A 121 -18.06 -4.64 28.81
N PRO A 122 -18.07 -3.89 29.94
CA PRO A 122 -19.32 -3.45 30.56
C PRO A 122 -20.21 -2.70 29.56
N ASN A 123 -21.52 -2.83 29.71
CA ASN A 123 -22.54 -2.19 28.86
C ASN A 123 -22.45 -2.56 27.36
N ASN A 124 -21.89 -3.73 27.03
CA ASN A 124 -21.85 -4.26 25.68
C ASN A 124 -23.27 -4.43 25.08
N LYS A 125 -23.44 -3.95 23.84
CA LYS A 125 -24.65 -4.11 23.01
C LYS A 125 -24.47 -5.09 21.86
N GLY A 126 -23.24 -5.39 21.47
CA GLY A 126 -22.95 -6.30 20.38
C GLY A 126 -21.49 -6.26 19.92
N PHE A 127 -21.14 -7.21 19.07
CA PHE A 127 -19.84 -7.29 18.42
C PHE A 127 -19.98 -6.85 16.95
N PHE A 128 -19.04 -6.06 16.45
CA PHE A 128 -18.96 -5.67 15.04
C PHE A 128 -17.70 -6.26 14.41
N ILE A 129 -17.82 -6.66 13.15
CA ILE A 129 -16.71 -7.18 12.34
C ILE A 129 -16.62 -6.34 11.08
N GLY A 130 -15.47 -5.73 10.86
CA GLY A 130 -15.19 -4.92 9.68
C GLY A 130 -16.01 -3.63 9.66
N ASP A 131 -15.39 -2.53 10.08
CA ASP A 131 -15.93 -1.20 9.84
C ASP A 131 -15.22 -0.47 8.70
N GLN A 132 -15.54 0.82 8.50
CA GLN A 132 -14.92 1.65 7.45
C GLN A 132 -13.38 1.78 7.55
N PHE A 133 -12.80 1.40 8.70
CA PHE A 133 -11.36 1.35 8.93
C PHE A 133 -10.81 -0.08 8.90
N GLY A 134 -11.67 -1.08 8.71
CA GLY A 134 -11.34 -2.50 8.76
C GLY A 134 -11.14 -3.03 10.18
N GLY A 135 -11.53 -2.27 11.20
CA GLY A 135 -11.47 -2.72 12.58
C GLY A 135 -12.63 -3.64 12.95
N SER A 136 -12.46 -4.38 14.05
CA SER A 136 -13.49 -5.20 14.68
C SER A 136 -13.47 -5.00 16.19
N GLY A 137 -14.58 -5.30 16.88
CA GLY A 137 -14.64 -5.17 18.33
C GLY A 137 -16.04 -5.04 18.89
N TRP A 138 -16.15 -4.43 20.05
CA TRP A 138 -17.39 -4.29 20.81
C TRP A 138 -18.05 -2.94 20.60
N ILE A 139 -19.37 -2.93 20.62
CA ILE A 139 -20.20 -1.73 20.71
C ILE A 139 -20.65 -1.62 22.17
N ILE A 140 -20.29 -0.53 22.85
CA ILE A 140 -20.73 -0.26 24.22
C ILE A 140 -21.72 0.90 24.26
N GLU A 141 -22.61 0.90 25.25
CA GLU A 141 -23.49 2.04 25.56
C GLU A 141 -22.92 2.83 26.75
N LEU A 142 -22.80 4.14 26.57
CA LEU A 142 -22.36 5.08 27.59
C LEU A 142 -23.54 5.51 28.49
N PRO A 143 -23.29 6.08 29.69
CA PRO A 143 -24.36 6.49 30.61
C PRO A 143 -25.35 7.51 30.04
N ASP A 144 -24.96 8.27 29.01
CA ASP A 144 -25.80 9.23 28.31
C ASP A 144 -26.66 8.60 27.19
N GLY A 145 -26.58 7.28 27.01
CA GLY A 145 -27.28 6.52 25.97
C GLY A 145 -26.59 6.53 24.60
N SER A 146 -25.44 7.20 24.45
CA SER A 146 -24.65 7.13 23.22
C SER A 146 -23.87 5.81 23.11
N THR A 147 -23.41 5.48 21.89
CA THR A 147 -22.65 4.24 21.65
C THR A 147 -21.22 4.51 21.21
N GLU A 148 -20.27 3.73 21.70
CA GLU A 148 -18.86 3.79 21.31
C GLU A 148 -18.31 2.42 20.87
N LYS A 149 -17.28 2.43 20.03
CA LYS A 149 -16.59 1.21 19.57
C LYS A 149 -15.30 0.99 20.35
N ILE A 150 -15.17 -0.17 20.98
CA ILE A 150 -13.92 -0.66 21.56
C ILE A 150 -13.34 -1.71 20.62
N TYR A 151 -12.19 -1.39 20.01
CA TYR A 151 -11.52 -2.29 19.08
C TYR A 151 -10.81 -3.41 19.81
N VAL A 152 -10.87 -4.61 19.23
CA VAL A 152 -10.08 -5.77 19.67
C VAL A 152 -9.16 -6.21 18.54
N ASP A 153 -8.02 -6.77 18.90
CA ASP A 153 -7.12 -7.36 17.93
C ASP A 153 -7.67 -8.74 17.50
N MET A 154 -7.95 -8.89 16.21
CA MET A 154 -8.47 -10.13 15.64
C MET A 154 -7.37 -11.00 15.04
N ALA A 155 -6.08 -10.66 15.24
CA ALA A 155 -4.95 -11.38 14.66
C ALA A 155 -4.94 -12.88 14.97
N ASP A 156 -5.50 -13.30 16.10
CA ASP A 156 -5.58 -14.71 16.52
C ASP A 156 -6.73 -15.49 15.86
N ILE A 157 -7.68 -14.81 15.20
CA ILE A 157 -8.77 -15.46 14.45
C ILE A 157 -8.28 -15.73 13.02
N GLN A 158 -7.67 -16.89 12.83
CA GLN A 158 -7.07 -17.32 11.56
C GLN A 158 -8.08 -17.72 10.46
N THR A 159 -9.39 -17.55 10.67
CA THR A 159 -10.41 -18.13 9.78
C THR A 159 -10.85 -17.24 8.63
N TRP A 160 -10.32 -16.03 8.48
CA TRP A 160 -10.67 -15.14 7.36
C TRP A 160 -9.44 -14.54 6.70
N THR A 161 -9.62 -13.93 5.54
CA THR A 161 -8.63 -13.04 4.93
C THR A 161 -9.31 -11.76 4.50
N ILE A 162 -8.59 -10.65 4.58
CA ILE A 162 -9.11 -9.35 4.21
C ILE A 162 -8.69 -9.06 2.77
N GLU A 163 -9.66 -8.85 1.89
CA GLU A 163 -9.40 -8.44 0.51
C GLU A 163 -9.61 -6.93 0.41
N ILE A 164 -8.56 -6.24 -0.03
CA ILE A 164 -8.65 -4.84 -0.42
C ILE A 164 -8.55 -4.84 -1.95
N SER A 165 -9.47 -4.18 -2.65
CA SER A 165 -9.46 -4.10 -4.11
C SER A 165 -9.28 -2.66 -4.61
N PHE A 166 -8.69 -2.51 -5.79
CA PHE A 166 -8.67 -1.24 -6.52
C PHE A 166 -10.00 -0.98 -7.20
N SER A 167 -10.43 0.28 -7.18
CA SER A 167 -11.65 0.73 -7.88
C SER A 167 -11.52 0.64 -9.40
N ASN A 168 -10.29 0.64 -9.90
CA ASN A 168 -9.95 0.46 -11.29
C ASN A 168 -8.84 -0.60 -11.37
N HIS A 169 -9.10 -1.74 -12.01
CA HIS A 169 -8.12 -2.82 -12.12
C HIS A 169 -7.23 -2.58 -13.33
N ALA A 170 -5.92 -2.52 -13.09
CA ALA A 170 -4.95 -2.57 -14.19
C ALA A 170 -4.97 -3.98 -14.80
N VAL A 171 -5.32 -4.06 -16.09
CA VAL A 171 -5.33 -5.32 -16.85
C VAL A 171 -4.05 -5.51 -17.65
N MET A 172 -3.20 -4.49 -17.74
CA MET A 172 -1.93 -4.50 -18.47
C MET A 172 -0.78 -3.90 -17.63
N HIS A 173 0.39 -4.50 -17.75
CA HIS A 173 1.65 -3.97 -17.22
C HIS A 173 2.80 -4.34 -18.19
N LEU A 174 3.57 -3.35 -18.65
CA LEU A 174 4.68 -3.47 -19.60
C LEU A 174 4.31 -4.27 -20.85
N GLY A 175 3.09 -4.05 -21.36
CA GLY A 175 2.56 -4.75 -22.54
C GLY A 175 2.10 -6.19 -22.29
N GLN A 176 2.11 -6.66 -21.04
CA GLN A 176 1.64 -7.99 -20.65
C GLN A 176 0.32 -7.90 -19.87
N THR A 177 -0.54 -8.90 -20.04
CA THR A 177 -1.80 -8.98 -19.30
C THR A 177 -1.54 -9.34 -17.84
N VAL A 178 -2.16 -8.60 -16.92
CA VAL A 178 -2.14 -8.88 -15.49
C VAL A 178 -3.34 -9.76 -15.15
N THR A 179 -3.09 -11.05 -14.87
CA THR A 179 -4.16 -12.03 -14.58
C THR A 179 -4.60 -12.02 -13.12
N ASP A 180 -3.67 -11.73 -12.21
CA ASP A 180 -3.95 -11.54 -10.78
C ASP A 180 -3.96 -10.04 -10.47
N THR A 181 -5.15 -9.48 -10.32
CA THR A 181 -5.34 -8.05 -10.04
C THR A 181 -5.44 -7.75 -8.55
N SER A 182 -5.02 -8.67 -7.68
CA SER A 182 -4.91 -8.42 -6.24
C SER A 182 -3.96 -7.27 -5.94
N ILE A 183 -4.17 -6.58 -4.81
CA ILE A 183 -3.30 -5.47 -4.42
C ILE A 183 -1.88 -5.98 -4.12
N GLU A 184 -1.74 -7.18 -3.59
CA GLU A 184 -0.47 -7.85 -3.31
C GLU A 184 0.33 -8.09 -4.59
N ASN A 185 -0.29 -8.65 -5.63
CA ASN A 185 0.38 -8.89 -6.90
C ASN A 185 0.67 -7.57 -7.63
N CYS A 186 -0.32 -6.68 -7.73
CA CYS A 186 -0.11 -5.36 -8.34
C CYS A 186 1.01 -4.57 -7.65
N SER A 187 1.10 -4.64 -6.32
CA SER A 187 2.16 -3.98 -5.54
C SER A 187 3.52 -4.66 -5.73
N SER A 188 3.54 -5.98 -5.93
CA SER A 188 4.77 -6.71 -6.27
C SER A 188 5.30 -6.28 -7.64
N LEU A 189 4.44 -6.21 -8.66
CA LEU A 189 4.80 -5.71 -10.00
C LEU A 189 5.30 -4.26 -9.96
N TYR A 190 4.61 -3.39 -9.20
CA TYR A 190 5.05 -2.01 -9.01
C TYR A 190 6.42 -1.92 -8.33
N TYR A 191 6.66 -2.71 -7.28
CA TYR A 191 7.95 -2.78 -6.61
C TYR A 191 9.06 -3.27 -7.56
N ASP A 192 8.81 -4.32 -8.33
CA ASP A 192 9.78 -4.89 -9.28
C ASP A 192 10.16 -3.87 -10.35
N TYR A 193 9.20 -3.10 -10.84
CA TYR A 193 9.45 -1.98 -11.74
C TYR A 193 10.39 -0.94 -11.12
N LEU A 194 10.07 -0.47 -9.91
CA LEU A 194 10.89 0.52 -9.20
C LEU A 194 12.30 -0.02 -8.91
N LYS A 195 12.41 -1.28 -8.50
CA LYS A 195 13.69 -1.94 -8.27
C LYS A 195 14.54 -1.95 -9.52
N GLY A 196 13.98 -2.37 -10.66
CA GLY A 196 14.67 -2.35 -11.95
C GLY A 196 15.12 -0.94 -12.36
N LEU A 197 14.28 0.07 -12.11
CA LEU A 197 14.64 1.47 -12.36
C LEU A 197 15.80 1.94 -11.46
N VAL A 198 15.80 1.58 -10.17
CA VAL A 198 16.88 1.90 -9.23
C VAL A 198 18.20 1.23 -9.61
N GLU A 199 18.15 -0.04 -10.06
CA GLU A 199 19.31 -0.77 -10.55
C GLU A 199 19.92 -0.08 -11.78
N LYS A 200 19.09 0.26 -12.77
CA LYS A 200 19.51 1.01 -13.97
C LYS A 200 20.06 2.39 -13.62
N THR A 201 19.44 3.10 -12.67
CA THR A 201 19.91 4.40 -12.17
C THR A 201 21.30 4.28 -11.54
N THR A 202 21.49 3.26 -10.70
CA THR A 202 22.76 3.01 -10.03
C THR A 202 23.85 2.65 -11.03
N LEU A 203 23.54 1.91 -12.08
CA LEU A 203 24.49 1.55 -13.13
C LEU A 203 24.93 2.77 -13.95
N GLU A 204 23.97 3.61 -14.37
CA GLU A 204 24.24 4.79 -15.20
C GLU A 204 25.03 5.88 -14.46
N PHE A 205 24.70 6.13 -13.20
CA PHE A 205 25.22 7.28 -12.46
C PHE A 205 26.18 6.93 -11.33
N LYS A 206 26.69 5.68 -11.27
CA LYS A 206 27.72 5.27 -10.30
C LYS A 206 28.91 6.23 -10.30
#